data_AF-A0A7X6ZQL3-F1
#
_entry.id   AF-A0A7X6ZQL3-F1
#
_cell.length_a   1.000
_cell.length_b   1.000
_cell.length_c   1.000
_cell.angle_alpha   90.00
_cell.angle_beta   90.00
_cell.angle_gamma   90.00
#
_symmetry.space_group_name_H-M   'P 1'
#
loop_
_entity.id
_entity.type
_entity.pdbx_description
1 polymer ?
#
loop_
_entity_poly.entity_id
_entity_poly.type
_entity_poly.pdbx_seq_one_letter_code
_entity_poly.pdbx_strand_id
1 'polypeptide(L)'
;EALKICEEIIKEKLSAGSTSVMAPVYWKAMLETGKTGGGRLEKMLDEAVASAPRTVAAMALIARGDLYKKEGRSRDALKDGYLRVALLFSTEKGPHAEALYKASEVFDELHQTSHADKMRQTLLSRHADSEYAKKLRGGN
;
A
#
# COMPACT_ATOMS: atom_id res chain seq x y z
N GLU A 1 3.46 -3.60 20.72
CA GLU A 1 2.11 -3.67 21.33
C GLU A 1 1.01 -3.85 20.28
N ALA A 2 0.90 -2.97 19.27
CA ALA A 2 -0.11 -3.04 18.21
C ALA A 2 -0.22 -4.39 17.47
N LEU A 3 0.91 -5.03 17.15
CA LEU A 3 0.92 -6.33 16.48
C LEU A 3 0.26 -7.43 17.34
N LYS A 4 0.53 -7.45 18.66
CA LYS A 4 0.00 -8.45 19.59
C LYS A 4 -1.53 -8.36 19.69
N ILE A 5 -2.06 -7.14 19.75
CA ILE A 5 -3.49 -6.86 19.77
C ILE A 5 -4.14 -7.35 18.45
N CYS A 6 -3.51 -7.09 17.31
CA CYS A 6 -4.03 -7.58 16.02
C CYS A 6 -3.97 -9.11 15.92
N GLU A 7 -2.91 -9.75 16.43
CA GLU A 7 -2.77 -11.21 16.46
C GLU A 7 -3.86 -11.87 17.33
N GLU A 8 -4.24 -11.26 18.45
CA GLU A 8 -5.35 -11.72 19.31
C GLU A 8 -6.70 -11.65 18.58
N ILE A 9 -6.99 -10.53 17.90
CA ILE A 9 -8.22 -10.36 17.11
C ILE A 9 -8.30 -11.37 15.96
N ILE A 10 -7.17 -11.65 15.29
CA ILE A 10 -7.12 -12.57 14.15
C ILE A 10 -7.22 -14.04 14.58
N LYS A 11 -6.75 -14.38 15.80
CA LYS A 11 -6.95 -15.71 16.38
C LYS A 11 -8.42 -16.06 16.56
N GLU A 12 -9.25 -15.08 16.92
CA GLU A 12 -10.69 -15.28 17.10
C GLU A 12 -11.46 -15.32 15.78
N LYS A 13 -10.99 -14.58 14.75
CA LYS A 13 -11.58 -14.61 13.40
C LYS A 13 -10.52 -14.42 12.32
N LEU A 14 -10.08 -15.52 11.72
CA LEU A 14 -9.05 -15.54 10.66
C LEU A 14 -9.35 -14.57 9.50
N SER A 15 -10.60 -14.49 9.04
CA SER A 15 -11.00 -13.59 7.95
C SER A 15 -10.93 -12.11 8.30
N ALA A 16 -10.92 -11.74 9.59
CA ALA A 16 -10.75 -10.36 10.03
C ALA A 16 -9.35 -9.83 9.67
N GLY A 17 -8.35 -10.70 9.53
CA GLY A 17 -7.02 -10.31 9.11
C GLY A 17 -6.91 -9.94 7.62
N SER A 18 -7.89 -10.30 6.80
CA SER A 18 -7.87 -10.07 5.35
C SER A 18 -8.98 -9.11 4.89
N THR A 19 -10.16 -9.15 5.52
CA THR A 19 -11.37 -8.45 5.02
C THR A 19 -11.90 -7.36 5.95
N SER A 20 -11.40 -7.28 7.17
CA SER A 20 -11.79 -6.23 8.13
C SER A 20 -11.19 -4.88 7.75
N VAL A 21 -11.85 -3.80 8.16
CA VAL A 21 -11.31 -2.43 8.12
C VAL A 21 -10.03 -2.27 8.97
N MET A 22 -9.78 -3.18 9.91
CA MET A 22 -8.56 -3.19 10.73
C MET A 22 -7.39 -3.94 10.09
N ALA A 23 -7.63 -4.72 9.02
CA ALA A 23 -6.61 -5.52 8.35
C ALA A 23 -5.41 -4.69 7.86
N PRO A 24 -5.58 -3.47 7.29
CA PRO A 24 -4.47 -2.62 6.88
C PRO A 24 -3.50 -2.25 8.01
N VAL A 25 -4.02 -2.03 9.23
CA VAL A 25 -3.19 -1.72 10.40
C VAL A 25 -2.31 -2.92 10.76
N TYR A 26 -2.88 -4.12 10.69
CA TYR A 26 -2.15 -5.35 10.95
C TYR A 26 -1.05 -5.60 9.91
N TRP A 27 -1.34 -5.45 8.61
CA TRP A 27 -0.35 -5.63 7.55
C TRP A 27 0.82 -4.64 7.69
N LYS A 28 0.53 -3.37 8.00
CA LYS A 28 1.55 -2.37 8.26
C LYS A 28 2.45 -2.78 9.43
N ALA A 29 1.86 -3.25 10.53
CA ALA A 29 2.64 -3.74 11.67
C ALA A 29 3.50 -4.97 11.32
N MET A 30 3.00 -5.90 10.50
CA MET A 30 3.79 -7.04 10.01
C MET A 30 4.97 -6.59 9.14
N LEU A 31 4.74 -5.64 8.24
CA LEU A 31 5.76 -5.05 7.38
C LEU A 31 6.84 -4.33 8.21
N GLU A 32 6.47 -3.51 9.18
CA GLU A 32 7.42 -2.78 10.04
C GLU A 32 8.25 -3.72 10.91
N THR A 33 7.62 -4.75 11.49
CA THR A 33 8.30 -5.72 12.37
C THR A 33 9.11 -6.77 11.61
N GLY A 34 9.05 -6.79 10.27
CA GLY A 34 9.73 -7.80 9.45
C GLY A 34 9.17 -9.22 9.61
N LYS A 35 8.02 -9.38 10.28
CA LYS A 35 7.32 -10.65 10.43
C LYS A 35 6.50 -11.00 9.20
N THR A 36 7.07 -10.79 8.02
CA THR A 36 6.46 -11.08 6.71
C THR A 36 6.71 -12.52 6.27
N GLY A 37 7.56 -13.27 7.00
CA GLY A 37 8.00 -14.61 6.66
C GLY A 37 6.89 -15.67 6.56
N GLY A 38 7.13 -16.70 5.74
CA GLY A 38 6.25 -17.86 5.57
C GLY A 38 5.06 -17.66 4.62
N GLY A 39 5.06 -16.58 3.81
CA GLY A 39 4.00 -16.30 2.83
C GLY A 39 2.64 -15.96 3.45
N ARG A 40 2.57 -15.79 4.78
CA ARG A 40 1.32 -15.51 5.50
C ARG A 40 0.76 -14.14 5.12
N LEU A 41 1.61 -13.11 5.09
CA LEU A 41 1.18 -11.78 4.69
C LEU A 41 0.69 -11.79 3.24
N GLU A 42 1.45 -12.40 2.31
CA GLU A 42 1.06 -12.50 0.91
C GLU A 42 -0.33 -13.13 0.72
N LYS A 43 -0.60 -14.26 1.40
CA LYS A 43 -1.91 -14.92 1.36
C LYS A 43 -3.05 -14.01 1.84
N MET A 44 -2.84 -13.26 2.92
CA MET A 44 -3.84 -12.33 3.45
C MET A 44 -4.08 -11.17 2.49
N LEU A 45 -3.02 -10.66 1.85
CA LEU A 45 -3.13 -9.62 0.83
C LEU A 45 -3.82 -10.16 -0.43
N ASP A 46 -3.57 -11.39 -0.86
CA ASP A 46 -4.26 -12.02 -2.00
C ASP A 46 -5.76 -12.18 -1.73
N GLU A 47 -6.12 -12.67 -0.56
CA GLU A 47 -7.52 -12.79 -0.14
C GLU A 47 -8.20 -11.43 -0.09
N ALA A 48 -7.54 -10.42 0.47
CA ALA A 48 -8.05 -9.06 0.56
C ALA A 48 -8.29 -8.44 -0.82
N VAL A 49 -7.35 -8.60 -1.76
CA VAL A 49 -7.51 -8.10 -3.14
C VAL A 49 -8.70 -8.77 -3.83
N ALA A 50 -8.94 -10.06 -3.57
CA ALA A 50 -10.01 -10.81 -4.21
C ALA A 50 -11.41 -10.52 -3.64
N SER A 51 -11.50 -10.27 -2.32
CA SER A 51 -12.78 -10.37 -1.60
C SER A 51 -13.11 -9.23 -0.66
N ALA A 52 -12.16 -8.36 -0.31
CA ALA A 52 -12.41 -7.27 0.62
C ALA A 52 -13.15 -6.10 -0.05
N PRO A 53 -13.78 -5.21 0.74
CA PRO A 53 -14.32 -3.96 0.23
C PRO A 53 -13.26 -3.17 -0.54
N ARG A 54 -13.71 -2.43 -1.57
CA ARG A 54 -12.84 -1.74 -2.54
C ARG A 54 -11.69 -0.96 -1.92
N THR A 55 -11.95 -0.19 -0.86
CA THR A 55 -10.92 0.58 -0.15
C THR A 55 -9.87 -0.33 0.51
N VAL A 56 -10.29 -1.43 1.13
CA VAL A 56 -9.41 -2.40 1.79
C VAL A 56 -8.58 -3.17 0.74
N ALA A 57 -9.19 -3.55 -0.38
CA ALA A 57 -8.48 -4.14 -1.51
C ALA A 57 -7.40 -3.21 -2.07
N ALA A 58 -7.68 -1.91 -2.18
CA ALA A 58 -6.69 -0.90 -2.57
C ALA A 58 -5.53 -0.82 -1.56
N MET A 59 -5.83 -0.81 -0.26
CA MET A 59 -4.80 -0.81 0.78
C MET A 59 -3.96 -2.11 0.77
N ALA A 60 -4.56 -3.25 0.44
CA ALA A 60 -3.84 -4.51 0.32
C ALA A 60 -2.85 -4.50 -0.86
N LEU A 61 -3.22 -3.89 -1.99
CA LEU A 61 -2.30 -3.68 -3.11
C LEU A 61 -1.15 -2.74 -2.74
N ILE A 62 -1.40 -1.69 -1.96
CA ILE A 62 -0.33 -0.83 -1.43
C ILE A 62 0.61 -1.64 -0.52
N ALA A 63 0.07 -2.39 0.43
CA ALA A 63 0.87 -3.22 1.34
C ALA A 63 1.68 -4.29 0.59
N ARG A 64 1.15 -4.82 -0.53
CA ARG A 64 1.89 -5.72 -1.43
C ARG A 64 3.05 -5.00 -2.10
N GLY A 65 2.83 -3.77 -2.57
CA GLY A 65 3.88 -2.91 -3.08
C GLY A 65 4.98 -2.67 -2.03
N ASP A 66 4.59 -2.37 -0.79
CA ASP A 66 5.53 -2.16 0.33
C ASP A 66 6.35 -3.41 0.62
N LEU A 67 5.71 -4.59 0.58
CA LEU A 67 6.38 -5.88 0.75
C LEU A 67 7.47 -6.08 -0.32
N TYR A 68 7.11 -5.94 -1.61
CA TYR A 68 8.07 -6.09 -2.71
C TYR A 68 9.19 -5.06 -2.65
N LYS A 69 8.88 -3.81 -2.28
CA LYS A 69 9.87 -2.75 -2.11
C LYS A 69 10.87 -3.11 -1.00
N LYS A 70 10.39 -3.67 0.11
CA LYS A 70 11.25 -4.15 1.21
C LYS A 70 12.13 -5.33 0.80
N GLU A 71 11.68 -6.14 -0.15
CA GLU A 71 12.44 -7.25 -0.74
C GLU A 71 13.40 -6.82 -1.87
N GLY A 72 13.51 -5.51 -2.17
CA GLY A 72 14.33 -5.00 -3.28
C GLY A 72 13.72 -5.25 -4.67
N ARG A 73 12.45 -5.66 -4.74
CA ARG A 73 11.71 -5.97 -5.97
C ARG A 73 10.93 -4.74 -6.46
N SER A 74 11.64 -3.64 -6.70
CA SER A 74 11.04 -2.34 -7.06
C SER A 74 10.12 -2.40 -8.29
N ARG A 75 10.46 -3.20 -9.30
CA ARG A 75 9.60 -3.38 -10.49
C ARG A 75 8.27 -4.07 -10.16
N ASP A 76 8.30 -5.08 -9.29
CA ASP A 76 7.10 -5.79 -8.86
C ASP A 76 6.25 -4.90 -7.95
N ALA A 77 6.89 -4.08 -7.10
CA ALA A 77 6.20 -3.11 -6.25
C ALA A 77 5.34 -2.13 -7.07
N LEU A 78 5.86 -1.67 -8.21
CA LEU A 78 5.11 -0.85 -9.16
C LEU A 78 4.01 -1.65 -9.85
N LYS A 79 4.38 -2.73 -10.55
CA LYS A 79 3.48 -3.49 -11.43
C LYS A 79 2.33 -4.15 -10.68
N ASP A 80 2.63 -4.81 -9.57
CA ASP A 80 1.69 -5.66 -8.85
C ASP A 80 1.19 -5.02 -7.55
N GLY A 81 1.63 -3.80 -7.23
CA GLY A 81 1.13 -2.99 -6.12
C GLY A 81 0.63 -1.61 -6.56
N TYR A 82 1.51 -0.60 -6.51
CA TYR A 82 1.12 0.81 -6.54
C TYR A 82 0.41 1.24 -7.82
N LEU A 83 0.85 0.78 -8.99
CA LEU A 83 0.22 1.19 -10.26
C LEU A 83 -1.19 0.65 -10.42
N ARG A 84 -1.48 -0.54 -9.86
CA ARG A 84 -2.84 -1.08 -9.87
C ARG A 84 -3.79 -0.15 -9.11
N VAL A 85 -3.35 0.39 -7.98
CA VAL A 85 -4.13 1.35 -7.19
C VAL A 85 -4.25 2.69 -7.91
N ALA A 86 -3.13 3.23 -8.41
CA ALA A 86 -3.10 4.49 -9.15
C ALA A 86 -4.06 4.50 -10.35
N LEU A 87 -4.15 3.37 -11.07
CA LEU A 87 -4.96 3.27 -12.29
C LEU A 87 -6.41 2.84 -12.01
N LEU A 88 -6.62 1.84 -11.13
CA LEU A 88 -7.91 1.18 -11.00
C LEU A 88 -8.76 1.71 -9.83
N PHE A 89 -8.14 2.38 -8.85
CA PHE A 89 -8.80 2.80 -7.60
C PHE A 89 -8.84 4.31 -7.44
N SER A 90 -8.96 5.05 -8.55
CA SER A 90 -8.86 6.51 -8.53
C SER A 90 -9.94 7.23 -7.69
N THR A 91 -11.05 6.55 -7.41
CA THR A 91 -12.15 7.00 -6.54
C THR A 91 -11.86 6.85 -5.04
N GLU A 92 -10.94 5.95 -4.67
CA GLU A 92 -10.53 5.73 -3.29
C GLU A 92 -9.47 6.75 -2.90
N LYS A 93 -9.89 7.99 -2.59
CA LYS A 93 -8.99 9.14 -2.48
C LYS A 93 -7.74 8.90 -1.60
N GLY A 94 -7.92 8.31 -0.42
CA GLY A 94 -6.82 8.00 0.50
C GLY A 94 -5.80 7.03 -0.11
N PRO A 95 -6.19 5.78 -0.42
CA PRO A 95 -5.30 4.81 -1.08
C PRO A 95 -4.73 5.31 -2.41
N HIS A 96 -5.52 6.02 -3.20
CA HIS A 96 -5.05 6.57 -4.48
C HIS A 96 -3.92 7.59 -4.28
N ALA A 97 -4.05 8.52 -3.33
CA ALA A 97 -3.01 9.48 -3.00
C ALA A 97 -1.72 8.80 -2.51
N GLU A 98 -1.85 7.81 -1.62
CA GLU A 98 -0.72 7.02 -1.13
C GLU A 98 0.01 6.28 -2.24
N ALA A 99 -0.74 5.61 -3.12
CA ALA A 99 -0.16 4.85 -4.21
C ALA A 99 0.58 5.72 -5.22
N LEU A 100 0.05 6.91 -5.56
CA LEU A 100 0.73 7.86 -6.43
C LEU A 100 2.06 8.33 -5.81
N TYR A 101 2.06 8.65 -4.53
CA TYR A 101 3.27 9.06 -3.81
C TYR A 101 4.32 7.94 -3.83
N LYS A 102 3.97 6.73 -3.38
CA LYS A 102 4.90 5.60 -3.33
C LYS A 102 5.36 5.15 -4.71
N ALA A 103 4.49 5.18 -5.72
CA ALA A 103 4.88 4.92 -7.11
C ALA A 103 5.91 5.93 -7.60
N SER A 104 5.77 7.22 -7.24
CA SER A 104 6.75 8.24 -7.62
C SER A 104 8.14 7.98 -7.02
N GLU A 105 8.20 7.59 -5.75
CA GLU A 105 9.47 7.25 -5.09
C GLU A 105 10.14 6.05 -5.77
N VAL A 106 9.38 4.99 -6.07
CA VAL A 106 9.94 3.81 -6.73
C VAL A 106 10.34 4.07 -8.18
N PHE A 107 9.65 4.95 -8.90
CA PHE A 107 10.10 5.38 -10.22
C PHE A 107 11.41 6.16 -10.17
N ASP A 108 11.62 7.02 -9.17
CA ASP A 108 12.90 7.73 -8.99
C ASP A 108 14.03 6.75 -8.63
N GLU A 109 13.77 5.77 -7.75
CA GLU A 109 14.71 4.68 -7.45
C GLU A 109 15.15 3.91 -8.70
N LEU A 110 14.27 3.80 -9.72
CA LEU A 110 14.53 3.15 -10.99
C LEU A 110 15.05 4.10 -12.08
N HIS A 111 15.36 5.36 -11.74
CA HIS A 111 15.77 6.41 -12.68
C HIS A 111 14.75 6.69 -13.80
N GLN A 112 13.46 6.45 -13.53
CA GLN A 112 12.35 6.68 -14.44
C GLN A 112 11.64 8.01 -14.12
N THR A 113 12.41 9.09 -14.06
CA THR A 113 11.97 10.41 -13.56
C THR A 113 10.72 10.94 -14.26
N SER A 114 10.57 10.72 -15.56
CA SER A 114 9.37 11.15 -16.31
C SER A 114 8.08 10.48 -15.83
N HIS A 115 8.16 9.24 -15.34
CA HIS A 115 7.03 8.55 -14.73
C HIS A 115 6.79 9.03 -13.28
N ALA A 116 7.87 9.26 -12.53
CA ALA A 116 7.79 9.81 -11.19
C ALA A 116 7.08 11.19 -11.19
N ASP A 117 7.45 12.07 -12.12
CA ASP A 117 6.84 13.39 -12.28
C ASP A 117 5.34 13.30 -12.61
N LYS A 118 4.94 12.37 -13.48
CA LYS A 118 3.52 12.15 -13.79
C LYS A 118 2.73 11.74 -12.54
N MET A 119 3.29 10.89 -11.69
CA MET A 119 2.64 10.49 -10.44
C MET A 119 2.54 11.67 -9.47
N ARG A 120 3.62 12.45 -9.30
CA ARG A 120 3.63 13.69 -8.49
C ARG A 120 2.60 14.71 -8.96
N GLN A 121 2.54 14.98 -10.26
CA GLN A 121 1.57 15.91 -10.84
C GLN A 121 0.13 15.43 -10.62
N THR A 122 -0.12 14.13 -10.79
CA THR A 122 -1.44 13.56 -10.53
C THR A 122 -1.82 13.68 -9.05
N LEU A 123 -0.86 13.44 -8.14
CA LEU A 123 -1.07 13.58 -6.70
C LEU A 123 -1.43 15.03 -6.33
N LEU A 124 -0.65 15.99 -6.81
CA LEU A 124 -0.84 17.42 -6.50
C LEU A 124 -2.11 18.00 -7.12
N SER A 125 -2.53 17.51 -8.29
CA SER A 125 -3.74 17.99 -8.97
C SER A 125 -5.02 17.36 -8.40
N ARG A 126 -5.00 16.07 -8.03
CA ARG A 126 -6.21 15.35 -7.61
C ARG A 126 -6.38 15.22 -6.11
N HIS A 127 -5.30 15.32 -5.33
CA HIS A 127 -5.30 15.09 -3.88
C HIS A 127 -4.43 16.14 -3.15
N ALA A 128 -4.59 17.41 -3.53
CA ALA A 128 -3.76 18.52 -3.06
C ALA A 128 -3.75 18.71 -1.54
N ASP A 129 -4.80 18.25 -0.86
CA ASP A 129 -5.04 18.32 0.58
C ASP A 129 -4.59 17.06 1.34
N SER A 130 -4.24 15.99 0.63
CA SER A 130 -3.79 14.73 1.24
C SER A 130 -2.47 14.88 1.99
N GLU A 131 -2.28 14.07 3.03
CA GLU A 131 -1.01 14.00 3.77
C GLU A 131 0.18 13.67 2.84
N TYR A 132 -0.05 12.90 1.78
CA TYR A 132 0.98 12.56 0.80
C TYR A 132 1.35 13.74 -0.12
N ALA A 133 0.39 14.58 -0.50
CA ALA A 133 0.68 15.81 -1.21
C ALA A 133 1.45 16.81 -0.33
N LYS A 134 1.13 16.88 0.97
CA LYS A 134 1.90 17.67 1.94
C LYS A 134 3.32 17.16 2.09
N LYS A 135 3.52 15.84 2.24
CA LYS A 135 4.86 15.22 2.27
C LYS A 135 5.67 15.57 1.04
N LEU A 136 5.05 15.50 -0.14
CA LEU A 136 5.72 15.83 -1.39
C LEU A 136 6.17 17.30 -1.44
N ARG A 137 5.37 18.23 -0.93
CA ARG A 137 5.72 19.67 -0.89
C ARG A 137 6.72 20.02 0.21
N GLY A 138 6.72 19.27 1.30
CA GLY A 138 7.59 19.49 2.46
C GLY A 138 8.97 18.85 2.34
N GLY A 139 9.19 18.01 1.33
CA GLY A 139 10.50 17.42 1.03
C GLY A 139 11.40 18.40 0.28
N ASN A 140 12.13 19.22 1.04
CA ASN A 140 13.37 19.90 0.62
C ASN A 140 14.53 19.34 1.44
#